data_AF-A0A1I5WWT2-F1
#
_entry.id   AF-A0A1I5WWT2-F1
#
_cell.length_a   1.000
_cell.length_b   1.000
_cell.length_c   1.000
_cell.angle_alpha   90.00
_cell.angle_beta   90.00
_cell.angle_gamma   90.00
#
_symmetry.space_group_name_H-M   'P 1'
#
loop_
_entity.id
_entity.type
_entity.pdbx_description
1 polymer ?
#
loop_
_entity_poly.entity_id
_entity_poly.type
_entity_poly.pdbx_seq_one_letter_code
_entity_poly.pdbx_strand_id
1 'polypeptide(L)'
;MLCVDEKSQCQALERTQPMLPMGFGYAEGVTHDYKRHVTTTLFAALNVLSGEVLASCKSRHRHQEFRAFLREIDKSVPLDLDIHCIVDNYATHTHPKVKAWLAARPRWRMHFIPTYSAWLNQVERFFALIADKTIRRSSFTSVKQLVQRIDHFVTSYNSNCKPFRWTATADEILAKLHRLCSRITGTEH
;
A
#
# COMPACT_ATOMS: atom_id res chain seq x y z
N MET A 1 -7.75 -8.34 10.84
CA MET A 1 -6.59 -7.42 10.94
C MET A 1 -6.26 -6.90 9.55
N LEU A 2 -6.02 -5.59 9.42
CA LEU A 2 -5.74 -4.92 8.16
C LEU A 2 -4.35 -4.25 8.24
N CYS A 3 -3.47 -4.54 7.29
CA CYS A 3 -2.24 -3.79 7.07
C CYS A 3 -2.55 -2.62 6.12
N VAL A 4 -2.37 -1.39 6.60
CA VAL A 4 -2.74 -0.17 5.88
C VAL A 4 -1.50 0.67 5.63
N ASP A 5 -1.41 1.20 4.42
CA ASP A 5 -0.33 2.08 4.00
C ASP A 5 -0.71 2.81 2.71
N GLU A 6 0.15 3.72 2.29
CA GLU A 6 0.01 4.43 1.04
C GLU A 6 1.28 4.48 0.19
N LYS A 7 1.10 4.14 -1.08
CA LYS A 7 2.12 4.35 -2.10
C LYS A 7 1.96 5.72 -2.71
N SER A 8 2.78 6.67 -2.25
CA SER A 8 2.85 8.01 -2.81
C SER A 8 3.44 8.03 -4.22
N GLN A 9 3.17 9.11 -4.96
CA GLN A 9 3.80 9.42 -6.25
C GLN A 9 3.65 8.31 -7.31
N CYS A 10 2.50 7.64 -7.36
CA CYS A 10 2.17 6.75 -8.48
C CYS A 10 2.02 7.60 -9.75
N GLN A 11 3.04 7.55 -10.60
CA GLN A 11 3.20 8.38 -11.77
C GLN A 11 2.57 7.71 -13.00
N ALA A 12 1.69 8.43 -13.70
CA ALA A 12 1.25 8.04 -15.03
C ALA A 12 2.36 8.40 -16.04
N LEU A 13 2.92 7.37 -16.68
CA LEU A 13 3.98 7.50 -17.68
C LEU A 13 3.45 7.04 -19.03
N GLU A 14 3.49 7.93 -20.01
CA GLU A 14 3.17 7.61 -21.41
C GLU A 14 4.48 7.35 -22.15
N ARG A 15 4.67 6.13 -22.63
CA ARG A 15 5.81 5.78 -23.48
C ARG A 15 5.66 6.42 -24.85
N THR A 16 6.75 6.99 -25.34
CA THR A 16 6.79 7.62 -26.67
C THR A 16 6.78 6.60 -27.82
N GLN A 17 7.18 5.36 -27.55
CA GLN A 17 7.12 4.24 -28.49
C GLN A 17 6.45 3.01 -27.87
N PRO A 18 5.79 2.16 -28.68
CA PRO A 18 5.19 0.91 -28.20
C PRO A 18 6.27 -0.04 -27.65
N MET A 19 5.90 -0.86 -26.66
CA MET A 19 6.79 -1.92 -26.17
C MET A 19 7.05 -2.94 -27.27
N LEU A 20 8.31 -3.31 -27.45
CA LEU A 20 8.67 -4.42 -28.33
C LEU A 20 8.46 -5.74 -27.58
N PRO A 21 7.60 -6.64 -28.08
CA PRO A 21 7.29 -7.90 -27.41
C PRO A 21 8.53 -8.79 -27.34
N MET A 22 8.58 -9.69 -26.35
CA MET A 22 9.65 -10.70 -26.30
C MET A 22 9.61 -11.61 -27.53
N GLY A 23 10.78 -11.98 -28.04
CA GLY A 23 10.94 -12.97 -29.11
C GLY A 23 12.16 -13.86 -28.87
N PHE A 24 12.32 -14.89 -29.70
CA PHE A 24 13.48 -15.78 -29.60
C PHE A 24 14.78 -14.99 -29.77
N GLY A 25 15.58 -14.89 -28.70
CA GLY A 25 16.88 -14.22 -28.70
C GLY A 25 16.88 -12.77 -28.21
N TYR A 26 15.74 -12.18 -27.83
CA TYR A 26 15.71 -10.82 -27.27
C TYR A 26 14.64 -10.64 -26.19
N ALA A 27 15.03 -9.96 -25.11
CA ALA A 27 14.13 -9.58 -24.02
C ALA A 27 13.24 -8.40 -24.43
N GLU A 28 12.18 -8.16 -23.65
CA GLU A 28 11.26 -7.04 -23.85
C GLU A 28 12.02 -5.70 -23.86
N GLY A 29 11.80 -4.90 -24.91
CA GLY A 29 12.45 -3.61 -25.08
C GLY A 29 11.56 -2.46 -24.62
N VAL A 30 12.06 -1.65 -23.69
CA VAL A 30 11.40 -0.43 -23.22
C VAL A 30 12.25 0.79 -23.56
N THR A 31 11.69 1.75 -24.29
CA THR A 31 12.36 3.02 -24.57
C THR A 31 12.48 3.87 -23.31
N HIS A 32 13.62 4.54 -23.15
CA HIS A 32 13.88 5.42 -22.01
C HIS A 32 13.08 6.73 -22.07
N ASP A 33 12.55 7.12 -23.24
CA ASP A 33 11.79 8.34 -23.46
C ASP A 33 10.30 8.17 -23.12
N TYR A 34 9.79 9.04 -22.24
CA TYR A 34 8.40 9.05 -21.80
C TYR A 34 7.89 10.47 -21.53
N LYS A 35 6.58 10.65 -21.65
CA LYS A 35 5.88 11.86 -21.18
C LYS A 35 5.34 11.61 -19.78
N ARG A 36 5.61 12.54 -18.87
CA ARG A 36 5.10 12.50 -17.49
C ARG A 36 3.75 13.20 -17.42
N HIS A 37 2.75 12.50 -16.91
CA HIS A 37 1.44 13.08 -16.55
C HIS A 37 1.43 13.50 -15.07
N VAL A 38 0.25 13.77 -14.49
CA VAL A 38 0.12 14.05 -13.04
C VAL A 38 0.32 12.74 -12.23
N THR A 39 0.56 12.84 -10.92
CA THR A 39 0.68 11.70 -10.00
C THR A 39 -0.62 11.44 -9.24
N THR A 40 -0.75 10.22 -8.69
CA THR A 40 -1.78 9.86 -7.71
C THR A 40 -1.14 9.15 -6.52
N THR A 41 -1.82 9.13 -5.37
CA THR A 41 -1.45 8.33 -4.21
C THR A 41 -2.37 7.13 -4.11
N LEU A 42 -1.81 5.93 -4.07
CA LEU A 42 -2.56 4.69 -3.90
C LEU A 42 -2.59 4.33 -2.42
N PHE A 43 -3.76 4.42 -1.79
CA PHE A 43 -4.01 3.87 -0.46
C PHE A 43 -4.43 2.41 -0.59
N ALA A 44 -3.95 1.54 0.29
CA ALA A 44 -4.35 0.14 0.33
C ALA A 44 -4.49 -0.36 1.76
N ALA A 45 -5.45 -1.26 1.96
CA ALA A 45 -5.70 -1.99 3.19
C ALA A 45 -5.74 -3.48 2.84
N LEU A 46 -4.74 -4.22 3.28
CA LEU A 46 -4.62 -5.66 3.05
C LEU A 46 -5.15 -6.43 4.26
N ASN A 47 -6.11 -7.32 4.03
CA ASN A 47 -6.55 -8.28 5.03
C ASN A 47 -5.53 -9.40 5.15
N VAL A 48 -4.88 -9.49 6.32
CA VAL A 48 -3.81 -10.46 6.56
C VAL A 48 -4.30 -11.91 6.50
N LEU A 49 -5.58 -12.15 6.79
CA LEU A 49 -6.15 -13.50 6.88
C LEU A 49 -6.70 -14.01 5.55
N SER A 50 -7.30 -13.16 4.72
CA SER A 50 -7.82 -13.54 3.40
C SER A 50 -6.86 -13.23 2.25
N GLY A 51 -5.97 -12.26 2.45
CA GLY A 51 -5.12 -11.70 1.40
C GLY A 51 -5.83 -10.67 0.51
N GLU A 52 -7.12 -10.39 0.75
CA GLU A 52 -7.88 -9.38 0.01
C GLU A 52 -7.34 -7.98 0.26
N VAL A 53 -7.45 -7.14 -0.76
CA VAL A 53 -7.00 -5.74 -0.69
C VAL A 53 -8.15 -4.81 -1.04
N LEU A 54 -8.45 -3.90 -0.13
CA LEU A 54 -9.22 -2.69 -0.43
C LEU A 54 -8.22 -1.61 -0.85
N ALA A 55 -8.42 -0.98 -2.00
CA ALA A 55 -7.53 0.07 -2.48
C ALA A 55 -8.30 1.27 -3.01
N SER A 56 -7.70 2.46 -2.89
CA SER A 56 -8.27 3.69 -3.42
C SER A 56 -7.18 4.66 -3.87
N CYS A 57 -7.28 5.16 -5.09
CA CYS A 57 -6.42 6.23 -5.58
C CYS A 57 -6.99 7.60 -5.18
N LYS A 58 -6.14 8.45 -4.58
CA LYS A 58 -6.47 9.83 -4.25
C LYS A 58 -5.51 10.78 -4.98
N SER A 59 -5.98 11.99 -5.29
CA SER A 59 -5.19 12.99 -6.02
C SER A 59 -4.10 13.66 -5.17
N ARG A 60 -4.19 13.53 -3.84
CA ARG A 60 -3.27 14.15 -2.89
C ARG A 60 -2.93 13.17 -1.76
N HIS A 61 -1.82 13.45 -1.08
CA HIS A 61 -1.31 12.69 0.05
C HIS A 61 -1.38 13.53 1.33
N ARG A 62 -2.57 13.63 1.95
CA ARG A 62 -2.72 14.34 3.23
C ARG A 62 -3.63 13.57 4.18
N HIS A 63 -3.71 14.04 5.42
CA HIS A 63 -4.57 13.47 6.46
C HIS A 63 -6.06 13.43 6.06
N GLN A 64 -6.51 14.29 5.14
CA GLN A 64 -7.90 14.34 4.67
C GLN A 64 -8.22 13.11 3.82
N GLU A 65 -7.32 12.80 2.89
CA GLU A 65 -7.39 11.63 2.01
C GLU A 65 -7.22 10.33 2.81
N PHE A 66 -6.28 10.30 3.76
CA PHE A 66 -6.13 9.16 4.68
C PHE A 66 -7.42 8.92 5.49
N ARG A 67 -8.00 9.97 6.10
CA ARG A 67 -9.27 9.85 6.84
C ARG A 67 -10.43 9.42 5.93
N ALA A 68 -10.45 9.84 4.67
CA ALA A 68 -11.45 9.38 3.71
C ALA A 68 -11.31 7.87 3.45
N PHE A 69 -10.07 7.39 3.31
CA PHE A 69 -9.78 5.97 3.16
C PHE A 69 -10.16 5.15 4.41
N LEU A 70 -9.90 5.65 5.62
CA LEU A 70 -10.37 5.01 6.85
C LEU A 70 -11.90 4.83 6.89
N ARG A 71 -12.67 5.78 6.33
CA ARG A 71 -14.13 5.65 6.22
C ARG A 71 -14.55 4.59 5.20
N GLU A 72 -13.76 4.38 4.15
CA GLU A 72 -14.01 3.31 3.17
C GLU A 72 -13.78 1.94 3.83
N ILE A 73 -12.70 1.82 4.61
CA ILE A 73 -12.43 0.63 5.44
C ILE A 73 -13.60 0.38 6.41
N ASP A 74 -14.00 1.41 7.16
CA ASP A 74 -15.09 1.33 8.16
C ASP A 74 -16.41 0.82 7.56
N LYS A 75 -16.70 1.19 6.30
CA LYS A 75 -17.87 0.72 5.55
C LYS A 75 -17.73 -0.71 5.02
N SER A 76 -16.50 -1.13 4.72
CA SER A 76 -16.22 -2.45 4.15
C SER A 76 -16.22 -3.57 5.20
N VAL A 77 -16.00 -3.23 6.48
CA VAL A 77 -15.93 -4.20 7.57
C VAL A 77 -17.30 -4.35 8.26
N PRO A 78 -17.81 -5.58 8.43
CA PRO A 78 -19.06 -5.84 9.17
C PRO A 78 -19.13 -5.14 10.53
N LEU A 79 -20.30 -4.62 10.90
CA LEU A 79 -20.47 -3.73 12.07
C LEU A 79 -20.18 -4.38 13.43
N ASP A 80 -20.24 -5.70 13.48
CA ASP A 80 -20.01 -6.56 14.64
C ASP A 80 -18.52 -6.87 14.89
N LEU A 81 -17.64 -6.54 13.94
CA LEU A 81 -16.21 -6.84 14.04
C LEU A 81 -15.38 -5.63 14.46
N ASP A 82 -14.32 -5.87 15.22
CA ASP A 82 -13.29 -4.88 15.53
C ASP A 82 -12.31 -4.71 14.36
N ILE A 83 -11.88 -3.47 14.12
CA ILE A 83 -10.91 -3.13 13.08
C ILE A 83 -9.53 -2.96 13.73
N HIS A 84 -8.69 -3.99 13.60
CA HIS A 84 -7.27 -3.92 13.96
C HIS A 84 -6.48 -3.42 12.75
N CYS A 85 -6.05 -2.17 12.79
CA CYS A 85 -5.34 -1.48 11.71
C CYS A 85 -3.85 -1.38 12.05
N ILE A 86 -3.00 -2.05 11.27
CA ILE A 86 -1.54 -2.00 11.38
C ILE A 86 -1.04 -0.94 10.39
N VAL A 87 -0.30 0.05 10.88
CA VAL A 87 0.24 1.17 10.09
C VAL A 87 1.66 1.50 10.51
N ASP A 88 2.39 2.22 9.67
CA ASP A 88 3.66 2.82 10.03
C ASP A 88 3.48 4.13 10.85
N ASN A 89 4.60 4.75 11.25
CA ASN A 89 4.64 5.97 12.05
C ASN A 89 4.50 7.26 11.23
N TYR A 90 3.92 7.21 10.04
CA TYR A 90 3.82 8.39 9.19
C TYR A 90 2.96 9.52 9.80
N ALA A 91 3.33 10.76 9.52
CA ALA A 91 2.76 11.95 10.18
C ALA A 91 1.26 12.14 9.93
N THR A 92 0.73 11.65 8.81
CA THR A 92 -0.71 11.72 8.51
C THR A 92 -1.51 10.78 9.42
N HIS A 93 -0.94 9.66 9.86
CA HIS A 93 -1.58 8.69 10.75
C HIS A 93 -1.75 9.23 12.16
N THR A 94 -0.79 10.05 12.62
CA THR A 94 -0.79 10.64 13.95
C THR A 94 -1.39 12.04 14.01
N HIS A 95 -1.90 12.55 12.89
CA HIS A 95 -2.49 13.89 12.79
C HIS A 95 -3.68 14.07 13.77
N PRO A 96 -3.82 15.22 14.47
CA PRO A 96 -4.85 15.42 15.50
C PRO A 96 -6.28 15.12 15.04
N LYS A 97 -6.64 15.54 13.81
CA LYS A 97 -7.97 15.25 13.23
C LYS A 97 -8.23 13.77 12.95
N VAL A 98 -7.18 12.97 12.71
CA VAL A 98 -7.28 11.51 12.52
C VAL A 98 -7.42 10.84 13.87
N LYS A 99 -6.58 11.21 14.84
CA LYS A 99 -6.68 10.74 16.24
C LYS A 99 -8.07 11.01 16.83
N ALA A 100 -8.60 12.22 16.69
CA ALA A 100 -9.93 12.56 17.18
C ALA A 100 -11.04 11.75 16.48
N TRP A 101 -10.90 11.48 15.18
CA TRP A 101 -11.87 10.67 14.43
C TRP A 101 -11.86 9.19 14.88
N LEU A 102 -10.67 8.64 15.17
CA LEU A 102 -10.49 7.29 15.71
C LEU A 102 -10.97 7.17 17.16
N ALA A 103 -10.71 8.17 18.01
CA ALA A 103 -11.15 8.19 19.41
C ALA A 103 -12.67 8.12 19.55
N ALA A 104 -13.42 8.67 18.58
CA ALA A 104 -14.87 8.58 18.53
C ALA A 104 -15.41 7.21 18.06
N ARG A 105 -14.53 6.22 17.79
CA ARG A 105 -14.90 4.91 17.21
C ARG A 105 -14.25 3.77 18.00
N PRO A 106 -14.94 3.20 19.01
CA PRO A 106 -14.36 2.20 19.91
C PRO A 106 -13.94 0.90 19.23
N ARG A 107 -14.49 0.59 18.05
CA ARG A 107 -14.15 -0.58 17.24
C ARG A 107 -12.76 -0.50 16.59
N TRP A 108 -12.16 0.68 16.53
CA TRP A 108 -10.84 0.87 15.90
C TRP A 108 -9.71 0.64 16.90
N ARG A 109 -8.79 -0.27 16.55
CA ARG A 109 -7.53 -0.50 17.27
C ARG A 109 -6.36 -0.25 16.31
N MET A 110 -5.62 0.83 16.55
CA MET A 110 -4.41 1.16 15.78
C MET A 110 -3.20 0.46 16.37
N HIS A 111 -2.41 -0.18 15.52
CA HIS A 111 -1.15 -0.84 15.85
C HIS A 111 -0.05 -0.22 15.02
N PHE A 112 0.85 0.51 15.67
CA PHE A 112 1.95 1.17 14.99
C PHE A 112 3.17 0.25 14.97
N ILE A 113 3.70 -0.03 13.78
CA ILE A 113 4.96 -0.78 13.67
C ILE A 113 6.15 0.09 14.10
N PRO A 114 7.23 -0.49 14.64
CA PRO A 114 8.43 0.26 14.99
C PRO A 114 9.00 1.05 13.80
N THR A 115 9.65 2.17 14.08
CA THR A 115 10.32 2.95 13.03
C THR A 115 11.36 2.09 12.31
N TYR A 116 11.50 2.27 11.00
CA TYR A 116 12.36 1.47 10.11
C TYR A 116 11.99 -0.02 9.98
N SER A 117 10.76 -0.40 10.35
CA SER A 117 10.27 -1.78 10.24
C SER A 117 9.21 -2.00 9.17
N ALA A 118 9.20 -1.20 8.09
CA ALA A 118 8.24 -1.30 6.98
C ALA A 118 8.12 -2.73 6.39
N TRP A 119 9.16 -3.56 6.52
CA TRP A 119 9.12 -4.98 6.17
C TRP A 119 8.07 -5.82 6.93
N LEU A 120 7.54 -5.32 8.05
CA LEU A 120 6.41 -5.90 8.78
C LEU A 120 5.06 -5.57 8.17
N ASN A 121 4.95 -4.47 7.42
CA ASN A 121 3.71 -4.03 6.83
C ASN A 121 3.42 -4.83 5.54
N GLN A 122 2.58 -5.86 5.63
CA GLN A 122 2.39 -6.80 4.50
C GLN A 122 1.81 -6.13 3.24
N VAL A 123 1.12 -4.99 3.37
CA VAL A 123 0.61 -4.24 2.22
C VAL A 123 1.75 -3.71 1.33
N GLU A 124 2.97 -3.53 1.85
CA GLU A 124 4.15 -3.19 1.04
C GLU A 124 4.49 -4.29 0.02
N ARG A 125 4.20 -5.55 0.35
CA ARG A 125 4.33 -6.67 -0.61
C ARG A 125 3.34 -6.55 -1.75
N PHE A 126 2.11 -6.14 -1.44
CA PHE A 126 1.11 -5.84 -2.46
C PHE A 126 1.53 -4.65 -3.33
N PHE A 127 2.09 -3.60 -2.74
CA PHE A 127 2.62 -2.46 -3.50
C PHE A 127 3.76 -2.84 -4.44
N ALA A 128 4.66 -3.74 -4.00
CA ALA A 128 5.69 -4.28 -4.88
C ALA A 128 5.08 -5.06 -6.05
N LEU A 129 4.06 -5.89 -5.78
CA LEU A 129 3.38 -6.71 -6.79
C LEU A 129 2.67 -5.85 -7.85
N ILE A 130 1.83 -4.89 -7.45
CA ILE A 130 1.12 -4.02 -8.40
C ILE A 130 2.09 -3.12 -9.17
N ALA A 131 3.17 -2.67 -8.53
CA ALA A 131 4.19 -1.88 -9.21
C ALA A 131 4.88 -2.66 -10.32
N ASP A 132 5.29 -3.91 -10.06
CA ASP A 132 5.92 -4.77 -11.07
C ASP A 132 4.97 -5.20 -12.18
N LYS A 133 3.76 -5.67 -11.82
CA LYS A 133 2.83 -6.27 -12.79
C LYS A 133 2.08 -5.25 -13.62
N THR A 134 1.82 -4.07 -13.07
CA THR A 134 0.88 -3.12 -13.67
C THR A 134 1.54 -1.78 -13.94
N ILE A 135 2.10 -1.12 -12.92
CA ILE A 135 2.51 0.29 -13.03
C ILE A 135 3.74 0.43 -13.94
N ARG A 136 4.77 -0.41 -13.77
CA ARG A 136 6.02 -0.31 -14.55
C ARG A 136 5.91 -0.89 -15.96
N ARG A 137 4.99 -1.84 -16.18
CA ARG A 137 4.84 -2.52 -17.48
C ARG A 137 3.84 -1.82 -18.40
N SER A 138 3.00 -0.92 -17.89
CA SER A 138 1.98 -0.26 -18.71
C SER A 138 2.42 1.14 -19.16
N SER A 139 1.78 1.64 -20.21
CA SER A 139 1.85 3.04 -20.66
C SER A 139 0.50 3.70 -20.41
N PHE A 140 0.48 4.90 -19.84
CA PHE A 140 -0.73 5.62 -19.46
C PHE A 140 -0.72 7.03 -20.03
N THR A 141 -1.72 7.37 -20.84
CA THR A 141 -1.88 8.73 -21.41
C THR A 141 -2.58 9.69 -20.44
N SER A 142 -3.03 9.21 -19.28
CA SER A 142 -3.64 10.03 -18.24
C SER A 142 -3.64 9.32 -16.88
N VAL A 143 -3.79 10.09 -15.79
CA VAL A 143 -4.01 9.53 -14.44
C VAL A 143 -5.27 8.69 -14.36
N LYS A 144 -6.34 9.07 -15.10
CA LYS A 144 -7.59 8.30 -15.13
C LYS A 144 -7.36 6.87 -15.62
N GLN A 145 -6.56 6.69 -16.67
CA GLN A 145 -6.19 5.35 -17.15
C GLN A 145 -5.37 4.56 -16.13
N LEU A 146 -4.42 5.22 -15.45
CA LEU A 146 -3.65 4.59 -14.37
C LEU A 146 -4.58 4.09 -13.25
N VAL A 147 -5.51 4.92 -12.80
CA VAL A 147 -6.49 4.56 -11.75
C VAL A 147 -7.37 3.40 -12.20
N GLN A 148 -7.95 3.46 -13.40
CA GLN A 148 -8.78 2.36 -13.93
C GLN A 148 -8.00 1.05 -14.04
N ARG A 149 -6.72 1.11 -14.42
CA ARG A 149 -5.86 -0.07 -14.48
C ARG A 149 -5.55 -0.64 -13.10
N ILE A 150 -5.33 0.22 -12.11
CA ILE A 150 -5.17 -0.18 -10.70
C ILE A 150 -6.45 -0.84 -10.20
N ASP A 151 -7.63 -0.25 -10.42
CA ASP A 151 -8.92 -0.79 -9.99
C ASP A 151 -9.18 -2.17 -10.60
N HIS A 152 -8.90 -2.32 -11.90
CA HIS A 152 -9.00 -3.60 -12.60
C HIS A 152 -8.03 -4.64 -12.02
N PHE A 153 -6.78 -4.24 -11.75
CA PHE A 153 -5.80 -5.14 -11.14
C PHE A 153 -6.25 -5.60 -9.75
N VAL A 154 -6.74 -4.69 -8.90
CA VAL A 154 -7.24 -5.01 -7.56
C VAL A 154 -8.43 -5.98 -7.64
N THR A 155 -9.37 -5.72 -8.54
CA THR A 155 -10.53 -6.60 -8.78
C THR A 155 -10.10 -8.01 -9.19
N SER A 156 -9.18 -8.10 -10.15
CA SER A 156 -8.64 -9.38 -10.61
C SER A 156 -7.83 -10.09 -9.53
N TYR A 157 -7.04 -9.36 -8.74
CA TYR A 157 -6.24 -9.89 -7.65
C TYR A 157 -7.14 -10.48 -6.56
N ASN A 158 -8.17 -9.75 -6.13
CA ASN A 158 -9.10 -10.20 -5.08
C ASN A 158 -9.93 -11.43 -5.48
N SER A 159 -10.14 -11.66 -6.79
CA SER A 159 -10.87 -12.85 -7.25
C SER A 159 -10.18 -14.18 -6.91
N ASN A 160 -8.85 -14.17 -6.71
CA ASN A 160 -8.05 -15.36 -6.39
C ASN A 160 -6.97 -15.06 -5.33
N CYS A 161 -7.18 -14.06 -4.48
CA CYS A 161 -6.16 -13.61 -3.55
C CYS A 161 -5.85 -14.72 -2.53
N LYS A 162 -4.60 -14.75 -2.10
CA LYS A 162 -4.13 -15.65 -1.05
C LYS A 162 -3.38 -14.83 -0.01
N PRO A 163 -3.47 -15.21 1.27
CA PRO A 163 -2.68 -14.58 2.31
C PRO A 163 -1.19 -14.66 1.99
N PHE A 164 -0.45 -13.60 2.30
CA PHE A 164 1.00 -13.66 2.26
C PHE A 164 1.50 -14.60 3.34
N ARG A 165 2.33 -15.58 2.96
CA ARG A 165 3.00 -16.47 3.91
C ARG A 165 4.31 -15.86 4.37
N TRP A 166 4.46 -15.72 5.67
CA TRP A 166 5.75 -15.43 6.28
C TRP A 166 6.70 -16.60 6.08
N THR A 167 7.90 -16.30 5.59
CA THR A 167 8.99 -17.28 5.49
C THR A 167 9.82 -17.33 6.75
N ALA A 168 9.92 -16.20 7.47
CA ALA A 168 10.56 -16.11 8.77
C ALA A 168 9.61 -16.60 9.87
N THR A 169 10.18 -17.27 10.86
CA THR A 169 9.46 -17.71 12.06
C THR A 169 9.13 -16.52 12.98
N ALA A 170 8.17 -16.70 13.88
CA ALA A 170 7.82 -15.66 14.85
C ALA A 170 9.03 -15.24 15.70
N ASP A 171 9.85 -16.19 16.13
CA ASP A 171 11.05 -15.93 16.93
C ASP A 171 12.10 -15.11 16.18
N GLU A 172 12.30 -15.39 14.88
CA GLU A 172 13.20 -14.60 14.03
C GLU A 172 12.70 -13.15 13.86
N ILE A 173 11.38 -13.00 13.68
CA ILE A 173 10.73 -11.68 13.58
C ILE A 173 10.92 -10.90 14.87
N LEU A 174 10.63 -11.52 16.02
CA LEU A 174 10.76 -10.91 17.35
C LEU A 174 12.22 -10.59 17.69
N ALA A 175 13.16 -11.47 17.38
CA ALA A 175 14.59 -11.23 17.58
C ALA A 175 15.08 -10.04 16.73
N LYS A 176 14.65 -9.95 15.47
CA LYS A 176 14.97 -8.81 14.61
C LYS A 176 14.35 -7.51 15.12
N LEU A 177 13.12 -7.57 15.60
CA LEU A 177 12.44 -6.43 16.25
C LEU A 177 13.20 -5.97 17.49
N HIS A 178 13.58 -6.89 18.38
CA HIS A 178 14.34 -6.56 19.58
C HIS A 178 15.65 -5.83 19.24
N ARG A 179 16.39 -6.33 18.24
CA ARG A 179 17.63 -5.68 17.76
C ARG A 179 17.40 -4.29 17.17
N LEU A 180 16.28 -4.05 16.51
CA LEU A 180 15.93 -2.75 15.95
C LEU A 180 15.52 -1.77 17.07
N CYS A 181 14.62 -2.19 17.95
CA CYS A 181 14.15 -1.37 19.06
C CYS A 181 15.29 -0.98 20.00
N SER A 182 16.19 -1.92 20.34
CA SER A 182 17.34 -1.64 21.23
C SER A 182 18.31 -0.61 20.66
N ARG A 183 18.39 -0.49 19.32
CA ARG A 183 19.23 0.51 18.65
C ARG A 183 18.56 1.88 18.57
N ILE A 184 17.24 1.91 18.41
CA ILE A 184 16.46 3.15 18.32
C ILE A 184 16.35 3.83 19.69
N THR A 185 16.20 3.04 20.77
CA THR A 185 16.17 3.58 22.15
C THR A 185 17.52 4.09 22.65
N GLY A 186 18.62 3.85 21.92
CA GLY A 186 19.96 4.33 22.25
C GLY A 186 20.31 5.68 21.61
N THR A 187 19.43 6.25 20.79
CA THR A 187 19.55 7.64 20.31
C THR A 187 18.66 8.51 21.17
N GLU A 188 19.28 9.19 22.15
CA GLU A 188 18.64 10.20 22.99
C GLU A 188 17.91 11.26 22.13
N HIS A 189 16.71 11.64 22.56
CA HIS A 189 16.01 12.83 22.09
C HIS A 189 16.62 14.08 22.71
#